data_AF-A0A8T5I492-F1
#
_entry.id   AF-A0A8T5I492-F1
#
_cell.length_a   1.000
_cell.length_b   1.000
_cell.length_c   1.000
_cell.angle_alpha   90.00
_cell.angle_beta   90.00
_cell.angle_gamma   90.00
#
_symmetry.space_group_name_H-M   'P 1'
#
loop_
_entity.id
_entity.type
_entity.pdbx_description
1 polymer ?
#
loop_
_entity_poly.entity_id
_entity_poly.type
_entity_poly.pdbx_seq_one_letter_code
_entity_poly.pdbx_strand_id
1 'polypeptide(L)'
;MDIRFKRGYIVYKNSRSNFVTVTPHSGPALENPTSRDDNSETVGSICWKRFGGKFVVSNMPRNRVLGIDFNRDIPSLNEALNAYQLFSERSDANKINEYKKRYGWVAKDEGDYYDRLSIYQNFWADVDAGDPIVFLHRAFPRVKAIPSIIDVITFQNEGVDKLKVEKIVADLNEEYAPFMKKLETDYKKMILFEEKRLIYNTIKTFKTFDINKLSGEIKEGIEKDIEKIKEYADDNFVRQLMRDFNPNTFLDAVNSALKNSPPPMITTEHVFNGSLAFGPKRKLFPTNKTIIEVEPSRFMNFWYPEVVADIIQKLLRRINTN
;
A
#
# COMPACT_ATOMS: atom_id res chain seq x y z
N MET A 1 15.55 16.28 -20.11
CA MET A 1 14.98 15.20 -19.28
C MET A 1 16.00 14.08 -19.28
N ASP A 2 16.42 13.62 -18.11
CA ASP A 2 17.41 12.55 -17.96
C ASP A 2 16.70 11.26 -17.52
N ILE A 3 17.01 10.15 -18.17
CA ILE A 3 16.40 8.84 -17.90
C ILE A 3 17.53 7.83 -17.70
N ARG A 4 17.57 7.21 -16.52
CA ARG A 4 18.57 6.21 -16.17
C ARG A 4 17.89 4.86 -15.97
N PHE A 5 18.16 3.93 -16.87
CA PHE A 5 17.70 2.54 -16.75
C PHE A 5 18.69 1.77 -15.89
N LYS A 6 18.22 1.25 -14.75
CA LYS A 6 19.03 0.48 -13.81
C LYS A 6 18.45 -0.92 -13.67
N ARG A 7 19.28 -1.86 -13.21
CA ARG A 7 18.81 -3.21 -12.87
C ARG A 7 17.85 -3.07 -11.68
N GLY A 8 16.57 -3.39 -11.89
CA GLY A 8 15.53 -3.38 -10.84
C GLY A 8 14.64 -2.15 -10.75
N TYR A 9 15.03 -1.03 -11.37
CA TYR A 9 14.22 0.20 -11.35
C TYR A 9 14.67 1.19 -12.44
N ILE A 10 13.86 2.22 -12.67
CA ILE A 10 14.15 3.31 -13.60
C ILE A 10 14.09 4.62 -12.83
N VAL A 11 15.00 5.54 -13.15
CA VAL A 11 14.99 6.90 -12.61
C VAL A 11 14.75 7.90 -13.73
N TYR A 12 13.65 8.64 -13.62
CA TYR A 12 13.37 9.82 -14.45
C TYR A 12 13.75 11.07 -13.67
N LYS A 13 14.49 11.99 -14.28
CA LYS A 13 14.93 13.23 -13.64
C LYS A 13 14.66 14.44 -14.53
N ASN A 14 14.19 15.51 -13.91
CA ASN A 14 14.18 16.85 -14.46
C ASN A 14 14.71 17.85 -13.41
N SER A 15 15.22 19.00 -13.84
CA SER A 15 15.97 19.95 -13.00
C SER A 15 15.10 20.97 -12.25
N ARG A 16 13.77 20.79 -12.20
CA ARG A 16 12.86 21.82 -11.66
C ARG A 16 12.77 21.85 -10.14
N SER A 17 13.11 20.76 -9.46
CA SER A 17 13.07 20.68 -7.99
C SER A 17 13.88 19.49 -7.49
N ASN A 18 14.01 19.36 -6.16
CA ASN A 18 14.61 18.20 -5.50
C ASN A 18 13.58 17.16 -5.04
N PHE A 19 12.30 17.34 -5.40
CA PHE A 19 11.22 16.43 -5.05
C PHE A 19 11.49 15.02 -5.57
N VAL A 20 11.17 14.01 -4.78
CA VAL A 20 11.29 12.60 -5.15
C VAL A 20 9.95 11.92 -5.00
N THR A 21 9.43 11.37 -6.09
CA THR A 21 8.32 10.42 -6.04
C THR A 21 8.85 9.01 -6.23
N VAL A 22 8.37 8.07 -5.41
CA VAL A 22 8.84 6.69 -5.41
C VAL A 22 7.65 5.73 -5.51
N THR A 23 7.71 4.80 -6.46
CA THR A 23 6.72 3.70 -6.57
C THR A 23 7.46 2.37 -6.47
N PRO A 24 7.71 1.87 -5.24
CA PRO A 24 8.58 0.71 -5.03
C PRO A 24 7.94 -0.61 -5.52
N HIS A 25 6.62 -0.66 -5.67
CA HIS A 25 5.86 -1.88 -6.01
C HIS A 25 5.13 -1.79 -7.36
N SER A 26 5.53 -0.87 -8.24
CA SER A 26 4.95 -0.70 -9.59
C SER A 26 5.38 -1.76 -10.62
N GLY A 27 6.35 -2.61 -10.26
CA GLY A 27 6.88 -3.64 -11.16
C GLY A 27 5.86 -4.71 -11.57
N PRO A 28 6.27 -5.69 -12.40
CA PRO A 28 5.37 -6.69 -12.95
C PRO A 28 4.70 -7.54 -11.87
N ALA A 29 3.42 -7.84 -12.06
CA ALA A 29 2.65 -8.75 -11.21
C ALA A 29 2.86 -10.20 -11.64
N LEU A 30 3.99 -10.80 -11.24
CA LEU A 30 4.29 -12.20 -11.53
C LEU A 30 3.60 -13.13 -10.50
N GLU A 31 3.08 -14.27 -10.97
CA GLU A 31 2.30 -15.29 -10.24
C GLU A 31 0.95 -14.83 -9.66
N ASN A 32 0.85 -13.59 -9.19
CA ASN A 32 -0.35 -13.02 -8.60
C ASN A 32 -0.66 -11.66 -9.22
N PRO A 33 -1.79 -11.49 -9.94
CA PRO A 33 -2.15 -10.25 -10.63
C PRO A 33 -2.38 -9.06 -9.68
N THR A 34 -2.59 -9.32 -8.39
CA THR A 34 -2.86 -8.30 -7.37
C THR A 34 -1.62 -7.85 -6.59
N SER A 35 -0.47 -8.45 -6.89
CA SER A 35 0.78 -8.24 -6.14
C SER A 35 1.52 -6.95 -6.47
N ARG A 36 1.21 -6.28 -7.58
CA ARG A 36 1.74 -4.95 -7.88
C ARG A 36 0.83 -3.86 -7.32
N ASP A 37 1.35 -2.66 -7.12
CA ASP A 37 0.55 -1.49 -6.75
C ASP A 37 0.05 -0.79 -8.01
N ASP A 38 -1.03 -1.32 -8.57
CA ASP A 38 -1.59 -0.87 -9.86
C ASP A 38 -1.76 0.65 -9.91
N ASN A 39 -1.25 1.25 -10.99
CA ASN A 39 -1.38 2.67 -11.32
C ASN A 39 -0.78 3.64 -10.29
N SER A 40 -0.04 3.15 -9.30
CA SER A 40 0.80 4.00 -8.45
C SER A 40 1.84 4.74 -9.28
N GLU A 41 2.39 4.09 -10.32
CA GLU A 41 3.30 4.71 -11.29
C GLU A 41 2.63 5.82 -12.13
N THR A 42 1.33 5.70 -12.39
CA THR A 42 0.57 6.74 -13.09
C THR A 42 0.51 8.00 -12.25
N VAL A 43 0.04 7.88 -11.00
CA VAL A 43 0.02 8.99 -10.03
C VAL A 43 1.43 9.57 -9.84
N GLY A 44 2.43 8.70 -9.68
CA GLY A 44 3.81 9.12 -9.47
C GLY A 44 4.39 9.92 -10.63
N SER A 45 4.08 9.49 -11.86
CA SER A 45 4.49 10.23 -13.05
C SER A 45 3.82 11.61 -13.16
N ILE A 46 2.56 11.73 -12.75
CA ILE A 46 1.82 13.00 -12.74
C ILE A 46 2.40 13.94 -11.69
N CYS A 47 2.62 13.45 -10.46
CA CYS A 47 3.33 14.19 -9.42
C CYS A 47 4.66 14.71 -9.96
N TRP A 48 5.52 13.82 -10.47
CA TRP A 48 6.82 14.20 -11.01
C TRP A 48 6.75 15.23 -12.15
N LYS A 49 5.76 15.14 -13.05
CA LYS A 49 5.53 16.17 -14.08
C LYS A 49 5.14 17.52 -13.49
N ARG A 50 4.34 17.53 -12.42
CA ARG A 50 3.84 18.74 -11.76
C ARG A 50 4.90 19.43 -10.89
N PHE A 51 5.62 18.70 -10.04
CA PHE A 51 6.61 19.29 -9.12
C PHE A 51 8.01 19.33 -9.68
N GLY A 52 8.32 18.49 -10.66
CA GLY A 52 9.68 18.26 -11.10
C GLY A 52 10.45 17.25 -10.24
N GLY A 53 11.78 17.29 -10.37
CA GLY A 53 12.70 16.48 -9.59
C GLY A 53 12.86 15.07 -10.14
N LYS A 54 12.72 14.07 -9.27
CA LYS A 54 13.04 12.67 -9.54
C LYS A 54 11.81 11.78 -9.38
N PHE A 55 11.63 10.85 -10.31
CA PHE A 55 10.68 9.76 -10.19
C PHE A 55 11.43 8.43 -10.24
N VAL A 56 11.37 7.68 -9.14
CA VAL A 56 12.00 6.37 -8.99
C VAL A 56 10.90 5.31 -9.05
N VAL A 57 10.91 4.50 -10.11
CA VAL A 57 9.87 3.49 -10.38
C VAL A 57 10.49 2.11 -10.42
N SER A 58 9.99 1.18 -9.61
CA SER A 58 10.43 -0.22 -9.66
C SER A 58 10.00 -0.86 -10.97
N ASN A 59 10.91 -1.62 -11.59
CA ASN A 59 10.63 -2.48 -12.74
C ASN A 59 10.75 -3.98 -12.40
N MET A 60 10.90 -4.32 -11.12
CA MET A 60 10.97 -5.69 -10.61
C MET A 60 9.75 -6.06 -9.76
N PRO A 61 9.33 -7.34 -9.77
CA PRO A 61 8.24 -7.79 -8.93
C PRO A 61 8.63 -7.70 -7.45
N ARG A 62 7.68 -7.36 -6.57
CA ARG A 62 7.89 -7.43 -5.10
C ARG A 62 7.90 -8.86 -4.53
N ASN A 63 7.71 -9.87 -5.37
CA ASN A 63 7.77 -11.26 -4.98
C ASN A 63 9.21 -11.61 -4.53
N ARG A 64 9.38 -12.17 -3.33
CA ARG A 64 10.70 -12.40 -2.71
C ARG A 64 11.57 -13.37 -3.50
N VAL A 65 10.97 -14.32 -4.22
CA VAL A 65 11.69 -15.31 -5.03
C VAL A 65 12.14 -14.69 -6.35
N LEU A 66 11.27 -13.91 -6.99
CA LEU A 66 11.49 -13.39 -8.35
C LEU A 66 12.09 -11.98 -8.38
N GLY A 67 12.04 -11.25 -7.28
CA GLY A 67 12.53 -9.89 -7.20
C GLY A 67 12.72 -9.38 -5.77
N ILE A 68 12.44 -8.10 -5.56
CA ILE A 68 12.80 -7.38 -4.33
C ILE A 68 11.60 -6.56 -3.89
N ASP A 69 11.14 -6.78 -2.67
CA ASP A 69 10.28 -5.83 -1.99
C ASP A 69 11.14 -4.76 -1.33
N PHE A 70 11.25 -3.61 -1.99
CA PHE A 70 12.07 -2.50 -1.49
C PHE A 70 11.56 -1.97 -0.14
N ASN A 71 10.27 -2.12 0.19
CA ASN A 71 9.66 -1.61 1.42
C ASN A 71 9.90 -2.52 2.66
N ARG A 72 10.83 -3.47 2.56
CA ARG A 72 11.22 -4.42 3.63
C ARG A 72 12.72 -4.37 3.90
N ASP A 73 13.13 -5.00 4.99
CA ASP A 73 14.52 -5.03 5.42
C ASP A 73 15.38 -6.01 4.60
N ILE A 74 16.70 -5.87 4.77
CA ILE A 74 17.72 -6.73 4.19
C ILE A 74 17.88 -7.99 5.07
N PRO A 75 17.61 -9.19 4.55
CA PRO A 75 17.92 -10.43 5.28
C PRO A 75 19.44 -10.64 5.37
N SER A 76 19.92 -11.35 6.39
CA SER A 76 21.28 -11.90 6.35
C SER A 76 21.41 -12.94 5.24
N LEU A 77 22.64 -13.21 4.79
CA LEU A 77 22.91 -14.22 3.76
C LEU A 77 22.31 -15.59 4.13
N ASN A 78 22.58 -16.07 5.35
CA ASN A 78 22.07 -17.36 5.82
C ASN A 78 20.54 -17.39 5.91
N GLU A 79 19.89 -16.32 6.38
CA GLU A 79 18.43 -16.24 6.41
C GLU A 79 17.84 -16.28 4.98
N ALA A 80 18.45 -15.57 4.04
CA ALA A 80 17.98 -15.51 2.65
C ALA A 80 18.11 -16.85 1.93
N LEU A 81 19.22 -17.57 2.13
CA LEU A 81 19.48 -18.89 1.56
C LEU A 81 18.52 -19.94 2.15
N ASN A 82 18.40 -20.00 3.48
CA ASN A 82 17.53 -20.96 4.16
C ASN A 82 16.05 -20.73 3.81
N ALA A 83 15.63 -19.47 3.70
CA ALA A 83 14.26 -19.13 3.32
C ALA A 83 13.96 -19.42 1.84
N TYR A 84 14.96 -19.54 0.97
CA TYR A 84 14.72 -19.86 -0.43
C TYR A 84 14.04 -21.22 -0.61
N GLN A 85 14.46 -22.23 0.15
CA GLN A 85 13.83 -23.55 0.10
C GLN A 85 12.38 -23.50 0.61
N LEU A 86 12.15 -22.80 1.73
CA LEU A 86 10.82 -22.59 2.31
C LEU A 86 9.84 -21.97 1.29
N PHE A 87 10.29 -20.95 0.55
CA PHE A 87 9.45 -20.29 -0.46
C PHE A 87 9.26 -21.15 -1.72
N SER A 88 10.29 -21.91 -2.12
CA SER A 88 10.24 -22.76 -3.32
C SER A 88 9.30 -23.95 -3.14
N GLU A 89 9.32 -24.56 -1.95
CA GLU A 89 8.49 -25.72 -1.60
C GLU A 89 7.09 -25.32 -1.09
N ARG A 90 6.92 -24.04 -0.71
CA ARG A 90 5.69 -23.50 -0.07
C ARG A 90 5.26 -24.33 1.15
N SER A 91 6.24 -24.83 1.91
CA SER A 91 6.03 -25.88 2.93
C SER A 91 5.38 -25.39 4.22
N ASP A 92 5.50 -24.09 4.56
CA ASP A 92 4.86 -23.50 5.75
C ASP A 92 4.41 -22.05 5.48
N ALA A 93 3.09 -21.86 5.36
CA ALA A 93 2.50 -20.56 5.06
C ALA A 93 2.73 -19.51 6.17
N ASN A 94 2.80 -19.92 7.43
CA ASN A 94 2.97 -18.99 8.56
C ASN A 94 4.39 -18.45 8.59
N LYS A 95 5.40 -19.33 8.46
CA LYS A 95 6.82 -18.91 8.38
C LYS A 95 7.09 -18.03 7.16
N ILE A 96 6.49 -18.36 6.01
CA ILE A 96 6.58 -17.52 4.81
C ILE A 96 5.99 -16.13 5.08
N ASN A 97 4.85 -16.05 5.77
CA ASN A 97 4.21 -14.78 6.11
C ASN A 97 5.08 -13.94 7.06
N GLU A 98 5.63 -14.55 8.12
CA GLU A 98 6.54 -13.89 9.05
C GLU A 98 7.78 -13.34 8.34
N TYR A 99 8.38 -14.13 7.45
CA TYR A 99 9.50 -13.68 6.64
C TYR A 99 9.12 -12.49 5.75
N LYS A 100 7.97 -12.55 5.05
CA LYS A 100 7.49 -11.46 4.17
C LYS A 100 7.21 -10.15 4.91
N LYS A 101 6.78 -10.23 6.17
CA LYS A 101 6.55 -9.05 7.02
C LYS A 101 7.86 -8.30 7.31
N ARG A 102 9.01 -8.99 7.31
CA ARG A 102 10.31 -8.40 7.66
C ARG A 102 11.22 -8.16 6.46
N TYR A 103 11.41 -9.14 5.58
CA TYR A 103 12.50 -9.16 4.61
C TYR A 103 12.06 -9.04 3.15
N GLY A 104 12.93 -8.40 2.35
CA GLY A 104 12.62 -8.01 0.97
C GLY A 104 12.81 -9.08 -0.09
N TRP A 105 13.70 -10.05 0.12
CA TRP A 105 13.98 -11.11 -0.85
C TRP A 105 14.47 -12.41 -0.20
N VAL A 106 14.51 -13.50 -0.96
CA VAL A 106 15.26 -14.73 -0.66
C VAL A 106 16.36 -14.91 -1.73
N ALA A 107 17.35 -15.76 -1.48
CA ALA A 107 18.49 -15.94 -2.40
C ALA A 107 18.71 -17.41 -2.73
N LYS A 108 18.94 -17.72 -4.01
CA LYS A 108 19.27 -19.07 -4.49
C LYS A 108 20.64 -19.55 -4.04
N ASP A 109 21.57 -18.62 -4.06
CA ASP A 109 22.97 -18.79 -3.77
C ASP A 109 23.55 -17.42 -3.33
N GLU A 110 24.83 -17.43 -2.96
CA GLU A 110 25.53 -16.24 -2.49
C GLU A 110 25.64 -15.15 -3.59
N GLY A 111 25.75 -15.54 -4.85
CA GLY A 111 25.78 -14.60 -5.98
C GLY A 111 24.46 -13.85 -6.14
N ASP A 112 23.33 -14.56 -6.13
CA ASP A 112 21.97 -13.98 -6.18
C ASP A 112 21.74 -13.04 -5.00
N TYR A 113 22.25 -13.38 -3.81
CA TYR A 113 22.17 -12.52 -2.64
C TYR A 113 22.85 -11.16 -2.87
N TYR A 114 24.13 -11.17 -3.29
CA TYR A 114 24.89 -9.94 -3.47
C TYR A 114 24.40 -9.11 -4.65
N ASP A 115 23.93 -9.75 -5.72
CA ASP A 115 23.27 -9.08 -6.84
C ASP A 115 22.04 -8.29 -6.38
N ARG A 116 21.15 -8.91 -5.59
CA ARG A 116 19.95 -8.25 -5.05
C ARG A 116 20.29 -7.17 -4.04
N LEU A 117 21.28 -7.41 -3.19
CA LEU A 117 21.75 -6.42 -2.23
C LEU A 117 22.23 -5.15 -2.95
N SER A 118 23.02 -5.31 -4.02
CA SER A 118 23.49 -4.20 -4.85
C SER A 118 22.33 -3.42 -5.48
N ILE A 119 21.34 -4.10 -6.05
CA ILE A 119 20.13 -3.47 -6.59
C ILE A 119 19.39 -2.67 -5.50
N TYR A 120 19.17 -3.29 -4.34
CA TYR A 120 18.48 -2.68 -3.20
C TYR A 120 19.21 -1.44 -2.68
N GLN A 121 20.53 -1.51 -2.51
CA GLN A 121 21.34 -0.38 -2.07
C GLN A 121 21.32 0.77 -3.08
N ASN A 122 21.45 0.47 -4.36
CA ASN A 122 21.40 1.47 -5.43
C ASN A 122 20.03 2.16 -5.49
N PHE A 123 18.93 1.40 -5.36
CA PHE A 123 17.58 1.94 -5.31
C PHE A 123 17.46 3.00 -4.20
N TRP A 124 17.86 2.63 -2.98
CA TRP A 124 17.76 3.53 -1.83
C TRP A 124 18.70 4.73 -1.92
N ALA A 125 19.89 4.58 -2.49
CA ALA A 125 20.79 5.71 -2.75
C ALA A 125 20.18 6.73 -3.74
N ASP A 126 19.47 6.26 -4.77
CA ASP A 126 18.76 7.16 -5.68
C ASP A 126 17.53 7.82 -5.02
N VAL A 127 16.83 7.13 -4.13
CA VAL A 127 15.70 7.71 -3.38
C VAL A 127 16.19 8.80 -2.43
N ASP A 128 17.23 8.52 -1.64
CA ASP A 128 17.72 9.40 -0.58
C ASP A 128 18.26 10.75 -1.11
N ALA A 129 18.68 10.83 -2.37
CA ALA A 129 19.25 12.04 -2.94
C ALA A 129 18.24 13.15 -3.30
N GLY A 130 17.14 13.32 -2.56
CA GLY A 130 16.20 14.44 -2.73
C GLY A 130 15.25 14.64 -1.53
N ASP A 131 14.41 15.66 -1.61
CA ASP A 131 13.51 16.15 -0.56
C ASP A 131 12.49 17.15 -1.17
N PRO A 132 11.18 17.07 -0.89
CA PRO A 132 10.45 16.02 -0.17
C PRO A 132 10.45 14.67 -0.89
N ILE A 133 10.28 13.58 -0.13
CA ILE A 133 10.14 12.21 -0.64
C ILE A 133 8.70 11.72 -0.40
N VAL A 134 8.03 11.29 -1.46
CA VAL A 134 6.69 10.66 -1.38
C VAL A 134 6.75 9.24 -1.90
N PHE A 135 6.40 8.29 -1.05
CA PHE A 135 6.12 6.91 -1.45
C PHE A 135 4.66 6.79 -1.89
N LEU A 136 4.47 6.19 -3.06
CA LEU A 136 3.15 5.91 -3.61
C LEU A 136 2.94 4.40 -3.69
N HIS A 137 1.91 3.98 -3.01
CA HIS A 137 1.47 2.60 -2.95
C HIS A 137 0.01 2.48 -3.42
N ARG A 138 -0.65 1.37 -3.10
CA ARG A 138 -2.05 1.12 -3.43
C ARG A 138 -2.77 0.40 -2.30
N ALA A 139 -3.86 1.01 -1.84
CA ALA A 139 -4.84 0.35 -0.99
C ALA A 139 -5.92 -0.36 -1.83
N PHE A 140 -6.32 -1.57 -1.44
CA PHE A 140 -7.53 -2.18 -1.99
C PHE A 140 -8.77 -1.52 -1.39
N PRO A 141 -9.78 -1.13 -2.20
CA PRO A 141 -11.03 -0.60 -1.67
C PRO A 141 -11.84 -1.77 -1.08
N ARG A 142 -11.70 -1.96 0.22
CA ARG A 142 -12.26 -3.04 1.03
C ARG A 142 -13.06 -2.43 2.17
N VAL A 143 -13.97 -3.18 2.77
CA VAL A 143 -14.77 -2.64 3.88
C VAL A 143 -13.89 -2.23 5.07
N LYS A 144 -12.79 -2.96 5.34
CA LYS A 144 -11.79 -2.57 6.35
C LYS A 144 -11.15 -1.19 6.15
N ALA A 145 -11.16 -0.66 4.93
CA ALA A 145 -10.52 0.62 4.61
C ALA A 145 -11.43 1.81 4.90
N ILE A 146 -12.74 1.60 5.09
CA ILE A 146 -13.70 2.68 5.26
C ILE A 146 -13.41 3.49 6.54
N PRO A 147 -13.49 4.84 6.49
CA PRO A 147 -13.90 5.66 5.35
C PRO A 147 -12.75 6.14 4.45
N SER A 148 -11.54 5.61 4.62
CA SER A 148 -10.38 5.99 3.82
C SER A 148 -10.57 5.71 2.33
N ILE A 149 -10.30 6.73 1.51
CA ILE A 149 -10.14 6.63 0.06
C ILE A 149 -8.71 6.96 -0.39
N ILE A 150 -7.98 7.70 0.46
CA ILE A 150 -6.54 7.98 0.40
C ILE A 150 -6.04 7.98 1.86
N ASP A 151 -5.09 7.13 2.20
CA ASP A 151 -4.46 7.11 3.53
C ASP A 151 -3.07 7.75 3.46
N VAL A 152 -2.77 8.65 4.39
CA VAL A 152 -1.48 9.35 4.50
C VAL A 152 -0.72 8.82 5.70
N ILE A 153 0.56 8.50 5.53
CA ILE A 153 1.38 7.79 6.51
C ILE A 153 2.63 8.61 6.83
N THR A 154 2.98 8.69 8.12
CA THR A 154 4.04 9.55 8.66
C THR A 154 5.24 8.79 9.23
N PHE A 155 5.30 7.47 8.99
CA PHE A 155 6.33 6.58 9.51
C PHE A 155 6.53 6.69 11.03
N GLN A 156 5.43 6.81 11.80
CA GLN A 156 5.46 6.99 13.25
C GLN A 156 6.13 8.30 13.72
N ASN A 157 5.83 9.41 13.04
CA ASN A 157 6.35 10.77 13.29
C ASN A 157 7.82 11.01 12.89
N GLU A 158 8.50 10.06 12.26
CA GLU A 158 9.92 10.24 11.94
C GLU A 158 10.16 11.15 10.72
N GLY A 159 9.21 11.23 9.77
CA GLY A 159 9.35 12.06 8.55
C GLY A 159 8.63 13.40 8.61
N VAL A 160 7.42 13.41 9.18
CA VAL A 160 6.62 14.60 9.45
C VAL A 160 5.82 14.32 10.72
N ASP A 161 5.61 15.33 11.55
CA ASP A 161 4.73 15.24 12.71
C ASP A 161 3.31 14.83 12.30
N LYS A 162 2.77 13.77 12.93
CA LYS A 162 1.44 13.24 12.60
C LYS A 162 0.33 14.25 12.85
N LEU A 163 0.38 15.00 13.96
CA LEU A 163 -0.64 15.98 14.31
C LEU A 163 -0.69 17.11 13.27
N LYS A 164 0.47 17.52 12.74
CA LYS A 164 0.55 18.46 11.61
C LYS A 164 -0.13 17.90 10.37
N VAL A 165 0.11 16.64 10.02
CA VAL A 165 -0.53 15.99 8.87
C VAL A 165 -2.04 15.86 9.07
N GLU A 166 -2.51 15.48 10.25
CA GLU A 166 -3.94 15.36 10.57
C GLU A 166 -4.69 16.68 10.38
N LYS A 167 -4.11 17.80 10.82
CA LYS A 167 -4.69 19.14 10.59
C LYS A 167 -4.80 19.46 9.11
N ILE A 168 -3.73 19.22 8.34
CA ILE A 168 -3.72 19.47 6.91
C ILE A 168 -4.75 18.57 6.19
N VAL A 169 -4.86 17.30 6.61
CA VAL A 169 -5.84 16.36 6.07
C VAL A 169 -7.27 16.79 6.38
N ALA A 170 -7.54 17.35 7.57
CA ALA A 170 -8.84 17.92 7.90
C ALA A 170 -9.21 19.06 6.93
N ASP A 171 -8.31 20.03 6.74
CA ASP A 171 -8.51 21.14 5.80
C ASP A 171 -8.73 20.65 4.35
N LEU A 172 -7.99 19.61 3.93
CA LEU A 172 -8.18 19.00 2.61
C LEU A 172 -9.53 18.28 2.52
N ASN A 173 -9.97 17.59 3.57
CA ASN A 173 -11.29 16.96 3.56
C ASN A 173 -12.42 17.98 3.43
N GLU A 174 -12.31 19.16 4.06
CA GLU A 174 -13.27 20.25 3.87
C GLU A 174 -13.28 20.73 2.41
N GLU A 175 -12.10 20.96 1.83
CA GLU A 175 -11.94 21.42 0.45
C GLU A 175 -12.48 20.43 -0.59
N TYR A 176 -12.24 19.12 -0.39
CA TYR A 176 -12.66 18.08 -1.32
C TYR A 176 -14.00 17.42 -0.94
N ALA A 177 -14.69 17.87 0.11
CA ALA A 177 -15.94 17.27 0.57
C ALA A 177 -17.01 17.10 -0.55
N PRO A 178 -17.27 18.10 -1.42
CA PRO A 178 -18.22 17.94 -2.51
C PRO A 178 -17.82 16.85 -3.50
N PHE A 179 -16.52 16.76 -3.81
CA PHE A 179 -15.98 15.73 -4.69
C PHE A 179 -16.09 14.34 -4.06
N MET A 180 -15.70 14.19 -2.80
CA MET A 180 -15.80 12.90 -2.10
C MET A 180 -17.25 12.41 -1.98
N LYS A 181 -18.18 13.33 -1.72
CA LYS A 181 -19.61 13.00 -1.69
C LYS A 181 -20.11 12.48 -3.04
N LYS A 182 -19.66 13.07 -4.15
CA LYS A 182 -19.99 12.62 -5.50
C LYS A 182 -19.48 11.21 -5.79
N LEU A 183 -18.32 10.84 -5.25
CA LEU A 183 -17.73 9.51 -5.45
C LEU A 183 -18.37 8.41 -4.62
N GLU A 184 -19.10 8.75 -3.55
CA GLU A 184 -19.53 7.82 -2.52
C GLU A 184 -20.20 6.56 -3.07
N THR A 185 -21.18 6.71 -3.96
CA THR A 185 -21.94 5.59 -4.51
C THR A 185 -21.04 4.64 -5.30
N ASP A 186 -20.18 5.17 -6.17
CA ASP A 186 -19.33 4.35 -7.04
C ASP A 186 -18.17 3.72 -6.26
N TYR A 187 -17.64 4.43 -5.27
CA TYR A 187 -16.64 3.88 -4.36
C TYR A 187 -17.19 2.72 -3.53
N LYS A 188 -18.40 2.87 -2.95
CA LYS A 188 -19.06 1.79 -2.19
C LYS A 188 -19.38 0.59 -3.08
N LYS A 189 -19.80 0.79 -4.33
CA LYS A 189 -19.96 -0.30 -5.32
C LYS A 189 -18.64 -1.02 -5.61
N MET A 190 -17.54 -0.26 -5.74
CA MET A 190 -16.22 -0.83 -5.95
C MET A 190 -15.76 -1.67 -4.75
N ILE A 191 -16.04 -1.20 -3.52
CA ILE A 191 -15.78 -1.99 -2.31
C ILE A 191 -16.54 -3.32 -2.38
N LEU A 192 -17.85 -3.29 -2.63
CA LEU A 192 -18.65 -4.51 -2.72
C LEU A 192 -18.13 -5.47 -3.80
N PHE A 193 -17.67 -4.95 -4.94
CA PHE A 193 -17.05 -5.76 -5.99
C PHE A 193 -15.75 -6.44 -5.51
N GLU A 194 -14.87 -5.71 -4.85
CA GLU A 194 -13.63 -6.26 -4.28
C GLU A 194 -13.90 -7.25 -3.13
N GLU A 195 -14.98 -7.05 -2.36
CA GLU A 195 -15.48 -8.01 -1.37
C GLU A 195 -15.83 -9.35 -2.01
N LYS A 196 -16.66 -9.33 -3.06
CA LYS A 196 -17.00 -10.52 -3.85
C LYS A 196 -15.75 -11.18 -4.45
N ARG A 197 -14.82 -10.39 -5.00
CA ARG A 197 -13.57 -10.91 -5.58
C ARG A 197 -12.74 -11.66 -4.55
N LEU A 198 -12.62 -11.15 -3.31
CA LEU A 198 -11.91 -11.89 -2.26
C LEU A 198 -12.62 -13.18 -1.95
N ILE A 199 -13.93 -13.18 -1.72
CA ILE A 199 -14.69 -14.39 -1.40
C ILE A 199 -14.40 -15.48 -2.43
N TYR A 200 -14.53 -15.17 -3.72
CA TYR A 200 -14.26 -16.14 -4.79
C TYR A 200 -12.80 -16.61 -4.81
N ASN A 201 -11.84 -15.71 -4.59
CA ASN A 201 -10.43 -16.08 -4.52
C ASN A 201 -10.11 -16.96 -3.30
N THR A 202 -10.72 -16.67 -2.15
CA THR A 202 -10.59 -17.45 -0.92
C THR A 202 -11.17 -18.84 -1.12
N ILE A 203 -12.38 -18.97 -1.65
CA ILE A 203 -12.99 -20.27 -1.97
C ILE A 203 -12.15 -21.03 -2.99
N LYS A 204 -11.66 -20.36 -4.04
CA LYS A 204 -10.79 -21.00 -5.04
C LYS A 204 -9.53 -21.62 -4.42
N THR A 205 -8.92 -20.89 -3.48
CA THR A 205 -7.62 -21.22 -2.88
C THR A 205 -7.76 -22.21 -1.72
N PHE A 206 -8.67 -21.95 -0.77
CA PHE A 206 -8.85 -22.73 0.46
C PHE A 206 -9.98 -23.75 0.37
N LYS A 207 -10.75 -23.77 -0.74
CA LYS A 207 -11.95 -24.60 -0.92
C LYS A 207 -13.05 -24.36 0.13
N THR A 208 -12.96 -23.24 0.85
CA THR A 208 -13.90 -22.86 1.91
C THR A 208 -13.92 -21.34 2.10
N PHE A 209 -14.98 -20.84 2.75
CA PHE A 209 -15.07 -19.47 3.26
C PHE A 209 -15.46 -19.50 4.74
N ASP A 210 -14.74 -20.30 5.51
CA ASP A 210 -14.86 -20.43 6.96
C ASP A 210 -13.61 -19.84 7.60
N ILE A 211 -13.77 -18.76 8.35
CA ILE A 211 -12.68 -17.99 8.95
C ILE A 211 -11.73 -18.84 9.80
N ASN A 212 -12.23 -19.91 10.43
CA ASN A 212 -11.43 -20.79 11.27
C ASN A 212 -10.47 -21.68 10.46
N LYS A 213 -10.76 -21.88 9.18
CA LYS A 213 -9.95 -22.67 8.24
C LYS A 213 -9.02 -21.81 7.39
N LEU A 214 -9.10 -20.49 7.53
CA LEU A 214 -8.22 -19.55 6.84
C LEU A 214 -6.95 -19.30 7.67
N SER A 215 -5.89 -18.85 7.00
CA SER A 215 -4.62 -18.51 7.63
C SER A 215 -3.92 -17.35 6.92
N GLY A 216 -2.91 -16.79 7.59
CA GLY A 216 -2.08 -15.69 7.06
C GLY A 216 -2.87 -14.42 6.74
N GLU A 217 -2.40 -13.68 5.72
CA GLU A 217 -2.92 -12.36 5.36
C GLU A 217 -4.42 -12.34 5.01
N ILE A 218 -4.96 -13.46 4.49
CA ILE A 218 -6.38 -13.53 4.12
C ILE A 218 -7.26 -13.56 5.37
N LYS A 219 -6.87 -14.34 6.39
CA LYS A 219 -7.59 -14.37 7.67
C LYS A 219 -7.51 -13.01 8.37
N GLU A 220 -6.30 -12.47 8.53
CA GLU A 220 -6.07 -11.14 9.13
C GLU A 220 -6.88 -10.05 8.40
N GLY A 221 -6.99 -10.16 7.07
CA GLY A 221 -7.77 -9.23 6.25
C GLY A 221 -9.28 -9.30 6.55
N ILE A 222 -9.84 -10.50 6.59
CA ILE A 222 -11.28 -10.72 6.86
C ILE A 222 -11.63 -10.34 8.30
N GLU A 223 -10.75 -10.58 9.27
CA GLU A 223 -10.97 -10.15 10.65
C GLU A 223 -11.12 -8.63 10.76
N LYS A 224 -10.24 -7.87 10.08
CA LYS A 224 -10.37 -6.41 9.98
C LYS A 224 -11.63 -5.95 9.24
N ASP A 225 -12.06 -6.72 8.24
CA ASP A 225 -13.33 -6.44 7.55
C ASP A 225 -14.51 -6.62 8.53
N ILE A 226 -14.51 -7.68 9.35
CA ILE A 226 -15.52 -7.92 10.39
C ILE A 226 -15.53 -6.80 11.44
N GLU A 227 -14.37 -6.28 11.85
CA GLU A 227 -14.30 -5.14 12.78
C GLU A 227 -15.04 -3.92 12.22
N LYS A 228 -14.81 -3.57 10.95
CA LYS A 228 -15.53 -2.47 10.29
C LYS A 228 -17.00 -2.77 10.04
N ILE A 229 -17.36 -4.02 9.79
CA ILE A 229 -18.77 -4.43 9.71
C ILE A 229 -19.45 -4.21 11.06
N LYS A 230 -18.83 -4.59 12.18
CA LYS A 230 -19.39 -4.36 13.52
C LYS A 230 -19.53 -2.88 13.87
N GLU A 231 -18.67 -2.02 13.32
CA GLU A 231 -18.71 -0.57 13.54
C GLU A 231 -19.90 0.10 12.83
N TYR A 232 -20.25 -0.34 11.62
CA TYR A 232 -21.24 0.37 10.79
C TYR A 232 -22.51 -0.41 10.46
N ALA A 233 -22.50 -1.74 10.44
CA ALA A 233 -23.68 -2.53 10.07
C ALA A 233 -24.73 -2.53 11.19
N ASP A 234 -25.99 -2.76 10.82
CA ASP A 234 -27.07 -2.94 11.79
C ASP A 234 -26.88 -4.27 12.56
N ASP A 235 -27.22 -4.27 13.85
CA ASP A 235 -26.98 -5.39 14.79
C ASP A 235 -27.56 -6.74 14.34
N ASN A 236 -28.66 -6.73 13.57
CA ASN A 236 -29.26 -7.96 13.03
C ASN A 236 -28.33 -8.65 12.02
N PHE A 237 -27.70 -7.89 11.11
CA PHE A 237 -26.75 -8.44 10.13
C PHE A 237 -25.47 -8.90 10.81
N VAL A 238 -24.97 -8.17 11.80
CA VAL A 238 -23.81 -8.59 12.60
C VAL A 238 -24.10 -9.92 13.31
N ARG A 239 -25.23 -10.03 14.01
CA ARG A 239 -25.63 -11.27 14.68
C ARG A 239 -25.79 -12.43 13.71
N GLN A 240 -26.36 -12.19 12.53
CA GLN A 240 -26.52 -13.21 11.50
C GLN A 240 -25.15 -13.68 10.98
N LEU A 241 -24.23 -12.77 10.69
CA LEU A 241 -22.86 -13.09 10.28
C LEU A 241 -22.11 -13.91 11.33
N MET A 242 -22.21 -13.53 12.60
CA MET A 242 -21.51 -14.24 13.68
C MET A 242 -22.10 -15.62 13.97
N ARG A 243 -23.41 -15.81 13.74
CA ARG A 243 -24.08 -17.11 13.90
C ARG A 243 -23.78 -18.07 12.77
N ASP A 244 -23.74 -17.57 11.54
CA ASP A 244 -23.57 -18.37 10.33
C ASP A 244 -22.64 -17.64 9.37
N PHE A 245 -21.33 -17.86 9.53
CA PHE A 245 -20.31 -17.19 8.73
C PHE A 245 -20.22 -17.86 7.35
N ASN A 246 -20.75 -17.21 6.32
CA ASN A 246 -20.72 -17.67 4.95
C ASN A 246 -20.71 -16.48 3.96
N PRO A 247 -20.50 -16.72 2.65
CA PRO A 247 -20.45 -15.66 1.65
C PRO A 247 -21.64 -14.70 1.65
N ASN A 248 -22.86 -15.23 1.83
CA ASN A 248 -24.07 -14.43 1.73
C ASN A 248 -24.24 -13.54 2.96
N THR A 249 -24.14 -14.13 4.17
CA THR A 249 -24.24 -13.37 5.41
C THR A 249 -23.15 -12.33 5.55
N PHE A 250 -21.93 -12.62 5.04
CA PHE A 250 -20.85 -11.65 4.97
C PHE A 250 -21.17 -10.49 4.02
N LEU A 251 -21.64 -10.76 2.80
CA LEU A 251 -21.99 -9.70 1.85
C LEU A 251 -23.20 -8.87 2.30
N ASP A 252 -24.19 -9.47 2.96
CA ASP A 252 -25.33 -8.74 3.52
C ASP A 252 -24.88 -7.77 4.62
N ALA A 253 -23.99 -8.23 5.51
CA ALA A 253 -23.40 -7.38 6.55
C ALA A 253 -22.49 -6.29 5.98
N VAL A 254 -21.71 -6.58 4.93
CA VAL A 254 -20.98 -5.57 4.16
C VAL A 254 -21.94 -4.52 3.60
N ASN A 255 -23.04 -4.92 2.94
CA ASN A 255 -23.99 -3.97 2.37
C ASN A 255 -24.61 -3.06 3.42
N SER A 256 -24.98 -3.61 4.58
CA SER A 256 -25.48 -2.83 5.72
C SER A 256 -24.40 -1.84 6.22
N ALA A 257 -23.16 -2.30 6.41
CA ALA A 257 -22.05 -1.42 6.79
C ALA A 257 -21.81 -0.29 5.77
N LEU A 258 -21.80 -0.61 4.47
CA LEU A 258 -21.63 0.38 3.41
C LEU A 258 -22.74 1.43 3.41
N LYS A 259 -23.99 1.03 3.63
CA LYS A 259 -25.14 1.95 3.69
C LYS A 259 -24.99 2.96 4.84
N ASN A 260 -24.51 2.52 5.99
CA ASN A 260 -24.43 3.32 7.21
C ASN A 260 -23.08 4.04 7.40
N SER A 261 -22.05 3.65 6.64
CA SER A 261 -20.73 4.29 6.68
C SER A 261 -20.73 5.74 6.17
N PRO A 262 -19.85 6.61 6.71
CA PRO A 262 -19.74 7.99 6.25
C PRO A 262 -19.20 8.07 4.81
N PRO A 263 -19.28 9.26 4.17
CA PRO A 263 -18.67 9.48 2.87
C PRO A 263 -17.16 9.18 2.88
N PRO A 264 -16.58 8.77 1.74
CA PRO A 264 -15.15 8.55 1.65
C PRO A 264 -14.36 9.82 2.00
N MET A 265 -13.18 9.66 2.58
CA MET A 265 -12.34 10.78 2.98
C MET A 265 -10.85 10.44 2.94
N ILE A 266 -10.02 11.47 2.96
CA ILE A 266 -8.58 11.34 3.18
C ILE A 266 -8.37 11.06 4.66
N THR A 267 -7.55 10.08 5.00
CA THR A 267 -7.26 9.72 6.39
C THR A 267 -5.77 9.81 6.67
N THR A 268 -5.41 9.86 7.95
CA THR A 268 -4.03 9.76 8.40
C THR A 268 -3.87 8.47 9.20
N GLU A 269 -3.07 7.56 8.68
CA GLU A 269 -2.75 6.26 9.28
C GLU A 269 -3.95 5.42 9.76
N HIS A 270 -5.04 5.42 8.99
CA HIS A 270 -6.27 4.69 9.33
C HIS A 270 -6.16 3.20 9.03
N VAL A 271 -5.54 2.86 7.90
CA VAL A 271 -5.35 1.47 7.44
C VAL A 271 -3.90 1.05 7.65
N PHE A 272 -2.96 1.95 7.38
CA PHE A 272 -1.52 1.71 7.45
C PHE A 272 -0.84 2.75 8.32
N ASN A 273 0.08 2.35 9.19
CA ASN A 273 0.78 3.27 10.10
C ASN A 273 2.30 3.30 9.88
N GLY A 274 2.76 2.78 8.74
CA GLY A 274 4.20 2.69 8.40
C GLY A 274 5.03 1.78 9.30
N SER A 275 4.43 1.05 10.25
CA SER A 275 5.17 0.15 11.17
C SER A 275 5.97 -0.92 10.42
N LEU A 276 5.44 -1.43 9.30
CA LEU A 276 6.05 -2.48 8.48
C LEU A 276 6.96 -1.94 7.36
N ALA A 277 7.17 -0.63 7.29
CA ALA A 277 8.00 0.02 6.27
C ALA A 277 9.49 0.03 6.67
N PHE A 278 10.05 -1.16 6.93
CA PHE A 278 11.42 -1.32 7.43
C PHE A 278 12.48 -0.76 6.48
N GLY A 279 12.24 -0.86 5.16
CA GLY A 279 13.15 -0.32 4.14
C GLY A 279 13.35 1.19 4.27
N PRO A 280 12.28 2.00 4.10
CA PRO A 280 12.33 3.44 4.34
C PRO A 280 12.94 3.79 5.71
N LYS A 281 12.46 3.16 6.79
CA LYS A 281 12.94 3.42 8.16
C LYS A 281 14.44 3.26 8.30
N ARG A 282 15.00 2.15 7.84
CA ARG A 282 16.44 1.88 7.96
C ARG A 282 17.30 2.72 7.03
N LYS A 283 16.76 3.14 5.88
CA LYS A 283 17.53 3.78 4.80
C LYS A 283 17.46 5.28 4.78
N LEU A 284 16.39 5.84 5.31
CA LEU A 284 16.13 7.28 5.25
C LEU A 284 16.07 7.93 6.63
N PHE A 285 16.06 7.18 7.74
CA PHE A 285 15.95 7.75 9.08
C PHE A 285 17.15 7.39 9.97
N PRO A 286 17.48 8.24 10.97
CA PRO A 286 16.89 9.57 11.22
C PRO A 286 17.27 10.59 10.14
N THR A 287 16.38 11.55 9.85
CA THR A 287 16.59 12.59 8.83
C THR A 287 15.84 13.87 9.15
N ASN A 288 16.22 14.96 8.49
CA ASN A 288 15.51 16.24 8.48
C ASN A 288 14.63 16.44 7.23
N LYS A 289 14.58 15.44 6.34
CA LYS A 289 13.79 15.49 5.10
C LYS A 289 12.30 15.30 5.38
N THR A 290 11.46 15.90 4.56
CA THR A 290 10.02 15.62 4.57
C THR A 290 9.76 14.32 3.84
N ILE A 291 9.35 13.29 4.58
CA ILE A 291 9.06 11.96 4.04
C ILE A 291 7.64 11.54 4.43
N ILE A 292 6.82 11.25 3.43
CA ILE A 292 5.47 10.72 3.62
C ILE A 292 5.22 9.52 2.70
N GLU A 293 4.32 8.66 3.11
CA GLU A 293 3.74 7.63 2.25
C GLU A 293 2.26 7.94 2.03
N VAL A 294 1.80 7.72 0.81
CA VAL A 294 0.40 7.91 0.43
C VAL A 294 -0.09 6.63 -0.21
N GLU A 295 -1.20 6.12 0.31
CA GLU A 295 -1.87 4.89 -0.07
C GLU A 295 -3.26 5.22 -0.62
N PRO A 296 -3.37 5.73 -1.87
CA PRO A 296 -4.68 5.91 -2.49
C PRO A 296 -5.32 4.56 -2.75
N SER A 297 -6.64 4.50 -2.65
CA SER A 297 -7.38 3.33 -3.10
C SER A 297 -7.12 3.09 -4.59
N ARG A 298 -7.14 1.81 -5.01
CA ARG A 298 -7.05 1.41 -6.43
C ARG A 298 -8.06 2.17 -7.30
N PHE A 299 -9.23 2.45 -6.76
CA PHE A 299 -10.27 3.26 -7.40
C PHE A 299 -9.74 4.66 -7.77
N MET A 300 -9.07 5.33 -6.84
CA MET A 300 -8.49 6.65 -7.08
C MET A 300 -7.29 6.62 -8.02
N ASN A 301 -6.38 5.65 -7.86
CA ASN A 301 -5.22 5.52 -8.76
C ASN A 301 -5.64 5.29 -10.21
N PHE A 302 -6.72 4.55 -10.45
CA PHE A 302 -7.18 4.22 -11.79
C PHE A 302 -8.03 5.35 -12.42
N TRP A 303 -9.06 5.84 -11.71
CA TRP A 303 -10.05 6.76 -12.29
C TRP A 303 -9.72 8.24 -12.07
N TYR A 304 -9.01 8.57 -10.99
CA TYR A 304 -8.78 9.96 -10.57
C TYR A 304 -7.31 10.27 -10.25
N PRO A 305 -6.32 9.81 -11.04
CA PRO A 305 -4.90 9.96 -10.69
C PRO A 305 -4.46 11.43 -10.62
N GLU A 306 -5.06 12.32 -11.44
CA GLU A 306 -4.80 13.76 -11.40
C GLU A 306 -5.31 14.43 -10.11
N VAL A 307 -6.39 13.91 -9.52
CA VAL A 307 -6.92 14.40 -8.23
C VAL A 307 -6.02 13.94 -7.09
N VAL A 308 -5.56 12.68 -7.12
CA VAL A 308 -4.59 12.17 -6.14
C VAL A 308 -3.32 13.03 -6.16
N ALA A 309 -2.77 13.31 -7.35
CA ALA A 309 -1.58 14.16 -7.48
C ALA A 309 -1.81 15.60 -7.00
N ASP A 310 -3.02 16.14 -7.17
CA ASP A 310 -3.40 17.47 -6.65
C ASP A 310 -3.44 17.50 -5.12
N ILE A 311 -4.06 16.48 -4.50
CA ILE A 311 -4.11 16.33 -3.05
C ILE A 311 -2.69 16.24 -2.47
N ILE A 312 -1.82 15.42 -3.06
CA ILE A 312 -0.41 15.31 -2.64
C ILE A 312 0.30 16.66 -2.74
N GLN A 313 0.01 17.44 -3.78
CA GLN A 313 0.57 18.78 -3.95
C GLN A 313 0.16 19.75 -2.87
N LYS A 314 -1.12 19.79 -2.55
CA LYS A 314 -1.62 20.67 -1.50
C LYS A 314 -1.11 20.22 -0.13
N LEU A 315 -1.06 18.92 0.11
CA LEU A 315 -0.48 18.32 1.33
C LEU A 315 0.98 18.77 1.52
N LEU A 316 1.86 18.52 0.55
CA LEU A 316 3.28 18.86 0.65
C LEU A 316 3.53 20.36 0.77
N ARG A 317 2.77 21.18 0.03
CA ARG A 317 2.88 22.65 0.14
C ARG A 317 2.55 23.13 1.55
N ARG A 318 1.48 22.60 2.15
CA ARG A 318 1.06 22.94 3.52
C ARG A 318 2.02 22.41 4.59
N ILE A 319 2.67 21.26 4.34
CA ILE A 319 3.73 20.75 5.22
C ILE A 319 4.95 21.69 5.22
N ASN A 320 5.29 22.27 4.08
CA ASN A 320 6.50 23.10 3.92
C ASN A 320 6.31 24.61 4.22
N THR A 321 5.08 25.07 4.45
CA THR A 321 4.77 26.51 4.66
C THR A 321 4.37 26.87 6.09
N ASN A 322 4.04 25.88 6.92
CA ASN A 322 3.68 26.00 8.34
C ASN A 322 4.67 25.24 9.22
#